data_AF-A0A176S6J6-F1
#
_entry.id   AF-A0A176S6J6-F1
#
_cell.length_a   1.000
_cell.length_b   1.000
_cell.length_c   1.000
_cell.angle_alpha   90.00
_cell.angle_beta   90.00
_cell.angle_gamma   90.00
#
_symmetry.space_group_name_H-M   'P 1'
#
loop_
_entity.id
_entity.type
_entity.pdbx_description
1 polymer ?
#
loop_
_entity_poly.entity_id
_entity_poly.type
_entity_poly.pdbx_seq_one_letter_code
_entity_poly.pdbx_strand_id
1 'polypeptide(L)'
;MEELKEYGVITGRIDDRTYLELANIIAKESEFKSRYGFRDYKQHWVAEIEKILQGAGVLKGNALGAVGVLKIHDVLFNEKIGIRKHGWLIKAGAGYIASNYDGSESDPSLDLAFEYAVPMGYTLQFIELAEYSTIWEDDLTHRARNRMSLTYELSDRIDWENIWEFNGLFPTEDNTKDLITNELSSTFRYYLSNQIMANFTVTLTHAEDDIDDNSKSVEWTGRWRVQTGLPR
;
A
#
# COMPACT_ATOMS: atom_id res chain seq x y z
N MET A 1 1.07 17.06 7.44
CA MET A 1 0.04 18.11 7.65
C MET A 1 -0.40 18.19 9.10
N GLU A 2 -0.55 17.05 9.78
CA GLU A 2 -0.81 17.00 11.22
C GLU A 2 0.30 17.69 12.03
N GLU A 3 1.57 17.37 11.74
CA GLU A 3 2.70 18.07 12.37
C GLU A 3 2.61 19.60 12.22
N LEU A 4 2.32 20.11 11.03
CA LEU A 4 2.22 21.56 10.82
C LEU A 4 1.08 22.19 11.64
N LYS A 5 0.01 21.45 11.95
CA LYS A 5 -1.05 21.91 12.86
C LYS A 5 -0.60 21.85 14.31
N GLU A 6 0.06 20.76 14.72
CA GLU A 6 0.58 20.56 16.08
C GLU A 6 1.56 21.68 16.47
N TYR A 7 2.45 22.06 15.56
CA TYR A 7 3.40 23.16 15.76
C TYR A 7 2.79 24.55 15.48
N GLY A 8 1.49 24.64 15.21
CA GLY A 8 0.78 25.91 15.02
C GLY A 8 1.19 26.70 13.78
N VAL A 9 1.79 26.04 12.78
CA VAL A 9 2.10 26.61 11.46
C VAL A 9 0.83 26.72 10.63
N ILE A 10 -0.04 25.71 10.72
CA ILE A 10 -1.36 25.70 10.09
C ILE A 10 -2.43 25.96 11.14
N THR A 11 -3.30 26.93 10.89
CA THR A 11 -4.32 27.41 11.86
C THR A 11 -5.74 27.05 11.46
N GLY A 12 -5.94 26.58 10.23
CA GLY A 12 -7.26 26.23 9.68
C GLY A 12 -7.39 24.77 9.27
N ARG A 13 -8.63 24.38 8.93
CA ARG A 13 -8.90 23.13 8.23
C ARG A 13 -8.48 23.31 6.76
N ILE A 14 -7.67 22.38 6.27
CA ILE A 14 -7.31 22.26 4.86
C ILE A 14 -8.47 21.52 4.18
N ASP A 15 -8.95 22.03 3.04
CA ASP A 15 -9.99 21.38 2.25
C ASP A 15 -9.41 20.31 1.30
N ASP A 16 -10.29 19.45 0.79
CA ASP A 16 -9.88 18.31 -0.06
C ASP A 16 -9.18 18.79 -1.34
N ARG A 17 -9.61 19.92 -1.89
CA ARG A 17 -8.99 20.53 -3.07
C ARG A 17 -7.53 20.88 -2.80
N THR A 18 -7.24 21.55 -1.69
CA THR A 18 -5.88 21.92 -1.29
C THR A 18 -5.02 20.67 -1.08
N TYR A 19 -5.57 19.61 -0.47
CA TYR A 19 -4.89 18.32 -0.36
C TYR A 19 -4.53 17.71 -1.72
N LEU A 20 -5.43 17.76 -2.70
CA LEU A 20 -5.17 17.28 -4.06
C LEU A 20 -4.09 18.12 -4.77
N GLU A 21 -4.12 19.44 -4.61
CA GLU A 21 -3.08 20.34 -5.15
C GLU A 21 -1.71 20.04 -4.54
N LEU A 22 -1.65 19.84 -3.22
CA LEU A 22 -0.43 19.42 -2.51
C LEU A 22 0.08 18.07 -3.01
N ALA A 23 -0.80 17.07 -3.12
CA ALA A 23 -0.43 15.74 -3.62
C ALA A 23 0.14 15.81 -5.05
N ASN A 24 -0.46 16.64 -5.91
CA ASN A 24 0.03 16.86 -7.27
C ASN A 24 1.42 17.50 -7.32
N ILE A 25 1.69 18.51 -6.48
CA ILE A 25 3.04 19.10 -6.42
C ILE A 25 4.03 18.14 -5.80
N ILE A 26 3.64 17.35 -4.80
CA ILE A 26 4.51 16.35 -4.19
C ILE A 26 4.86 15.26 -5.22
N ALA A 27 3.92 14.85 -6.08
CA ALA A 27 4.19 13.86 -7.12
C ALA A 27 5.22 14.34 -8.18
N LYS A 28 5.47 15.66 -8.28
CA LYS A 28 6.35 16.27 -9.29
C LYS A 28 7.80 16.42 -8.86
N GLU A 29 8.24 15.79 -7.77
CA GLU A 29 9.63 15.87 -7.28
C GLU A 29 10.68 15.69 -8.39
N SER A 30 10.48 14.70 -9.26
CA SER A 30 11.39 14.39 -10.37
C SER A 30 11.49 15.53 -11.39
N GLU A 31 10.39 16.24 -11.67
CA GLU A 31 10.39 17.43 -12.53
C GLU A 31 11.24 18.55 -11.91
N PHE A 32 11.16 18.74 -10.58
CA PHE A 32 11.97 19.72 -9.87
C PHE A 32 13.45 19.32 -9.85
N LYS A 33 13.76 18.05 -9.59
CA LYS A 33 15.12 17.51 -9.69
C LYS A 33 15.72 17.76 -11.08
N SER A 34 14.93 17.53 -12.13
CA SER A 34 15.36 17.75 -13.52
C SER A 34 15.59 19.23 -13.84
N ARG A 35 14.70 20.12 -13.37
CA ARG A 35 14.74 21.55 -13.68
C ARG A 35 15.80 22.33 -12.89
N TYR A 36 15.96 22.03 -11.60
CA TYR A 36 16.77 22.81 -10.67
C TYR A 36 18.01 22.06 -10.16
N GLY A 37 18.20 20.81 -10.58
CA GLY A 37 19.31 19.97 -10.18
C GLY A 37 19.15 19.36 -8.78
N PHE A 38 19.79 18.21 -8.56
CA PHE A 38 19.65 17.42 -7.33
C PHE A 38 20.06 18.14 -6.03
N ARG A 39 20.90 19.18 -6.11
CA ARG A 39 21.38 19.92 -4.94
C ARG A 39 20.39 21.00 -4.50
N ASP A 40 19.75 21.67 -5.45
CA ASP A 40 19.02 22.91 -5.18
C ASP A 40 17.50 22.77 -5.39
N TYR A 41 17.00 21.65 -5.92
CA TYR A 41 15.57 21.49 -6.19
C TYR A 41 14.67 21.64 -4.95
N LYS A 42 15.16 21.25 -3.77
CA LYS A 42 14.35 21.18 -2.54
C LYS A 42 13.77 22.54 -2.15
N GLN A 43 14.55 23.62 -2.22
CA GLN A 43 14.07 24.97 -1.90
C GLN A 43 12.96 25.43 -2.85
N HIS A 44 13.07 25.10 -4.14
CA HIS A 44 12.06 25.45 -5.15
C HIS A 44 10.79 24.63 -4.96
N TRP A 45 10.93 23.36 -4.62
CA TRP A 45 9.81 22.46 -4.42
C TRP A 45 9.03 22.80 -3.14
N VAL A 46 9.71 23.05 -2.02
CA VAL A 46 9.09 23.49 -0.77
C VAL A 46 8.41 24.86 -0.94
N ALA A 47 8.98 25.77 -1.75
CA ALA A 47 8.35 27.05 -2.04
C ALA A 47 7.01 26.92 -2.79
N GLU A 48 6.85 25.93 -3.69
CA GLU A 48 5.55 25.69 -4.33
C GLU A 48 4.52 25.10 -3.35
N ILE A 49 4.96 24.26 -2.42
CA ILE A 49 4.11 23.76 -1.33
C ILE A 49 3.65 24.92 -0.45
N GLU A 50 4.54 25.84 -0.11
CA GLU A 50 4.20 27.06 0.63
C GLU A 50 3.14 27.89 -0.10
N LYS A 51 3.31 28.13 -1.40
CA LYS A 51 2.35 28.89 -2.21
C LYS A 51 0.95 28.29 -2.20
N ILE A 52 0.83 26.96 -2.25
CA ILE A 52 -0.48 26.29 -2.15
C ILE A 52 -1.12 26.56 -0.79
N LEU A 53 -0.35 26.39 0.29
CA LEU A 53 -0.83 26.62 1.65
C LEU A 53 -1.15 28.10 1.92
N GLN A 54 -0.37 29.03 1.35
CA GLN A 54 -0.65 30.48 1.37
C GLN A 54 -1.95 30.79 0.61
N GLY A 55 -2.12 30.24 -0.59
CA GLY A 55 -3.32 30.41 -1.41
C GLY A 55 -4.59 29.88 -0.73
N ALA A 56 -4.47 28.81 0.05
CA ALA A 56 -5.54 28.28 0.89
C ALA A 56 -5.79 29.11 2.17
N GLY A 57 -4.94 30.08 2.48
CA GLY A 57 -5.09 30.96 3.66
C GLY A 57 -4.91 30.23 5.00
N VAL A 58 -4.25 29.07 5.01
CA VAL A 58 -4.18 28.22 6.21
C VAL A 58 -2.94 28.48 7.09
N LEU A 59 -1.95 29.20 6.56
CA LEU A 59 -0.67 29.46 7.23
C LEU A 59 -0.75 30.62 8.24
N LYS A 60 -0.20 30.40 9.43
CA LYS A 60 -0.01 31.43 10.44
C LYS A 60 1.00 32.46 9.94
N GLY A 61 0.58 33.73 9.84
CA GLY A 61 1.44 34.80 9.33
C GLY A 61 1.71 34.72 7.82
N ASN A 62 0.90 33.96 7.08
CA ASN A 62 0.97 33.83 5.62
C ASN A 62 2.33 33.31 5.10
N ALA A 63 3.04 32.53 5.89
CA ALA A 63 4.30 31.87 5.51
C ALA A 63 4.50 30.60 6.35
N LEU A 64 5.29 29.66 5.85
CA LEU A 64 5.66 28.46 6.61
C LEU A 64 6.56 28.80 7.80
N GLY A 65 7.45 29.78 7.61
CA GLY A 65 8.52 30.09 8.56
C GLY A 65 9.52 28.94 8.73
N ALA A 66 10.53 29.15 9.59
CA ALA A 66 11.59 28.16 9.80
C ALA A 66 11.06 26.82 10.33
N VAL A 67 10.11 26.84 11.26
CA VAL A 67 9.49 25.63 11.83
C VAL A 67 8.73 24.85 10.76
N GLY A 68 7.90 25.52 9.95
CA GLY A 68 7.15 24.87 8.88
C GLY A 68 8.04 24.28 7.79
N VAL A 69 9.12 24.98 7.42
CA VAL A 69 10.09 24.48 6.45
C VAL A 69 10.83 23.25 6.97
N LEU A 70 11.28 23.27 8.23
CA LEU A 70 11.94 22.10 8.84
C LEU A 70 10.99 20.90 8.89
N LYS A 71 9.74 21.11 9.27
CA LYS A 71 8.75 20.03 9.36
C LYS A 71 8.37 19.45 8.00
N ILE A 72 8.17 20.29 6.99
CA ILE A 72 8.00 19.81 5.61
C ILE A 72 9.24 19.04 5.16
N HIS A 73 10.44 19.50 5.51
CA HIS A 73 11.66 18.79 5.17
C HIS A 73 11.70 17.41 5.85
N ASP A 74 11.36 17.31 7.14
CA ASP A 74 11.33 16.05 7.85
C ASP A 74 10.32 15.08 7.22
N VAL A 75 9.09 15.52 6.99
CA VAL A 75 8.03 14.69 6.37
C VAL A 75 8.36 14.24 4.96
N LEU A 76 8.87 15.14 4.11
CA LEU A 76 9.09 14.79 2.69
C LEU A 76 10.37 13.99 2.46
N PHE A 77 11.41 14.23 3.26
CA PHE A 77 12.73 13.70 2.97
C PHE A 77 13.21 12.68 4.01
N ASN A 78 12.80 12.78 5.26
CA ASN A 78 13.31 11.94 6.33
C ASN A 78 12.31 10.85 6.75
N GLU A 79 11.01 11.10 6.58
CA GLU A 79 9.96 10.16 6.88
C GLU A 79 9.61 9.28 5.68
N LYS A 80 9.20 8.04 5.97
CA LYS A 80 8.71 7.13 4.95
C LYS A 80 7.19 7.11 5.00
N ILE A 81 6.57 7.83 4.08
CA ILE A 81 5.12 7.85 3.95
C ILE A 81 4.64 6.59 3.22
N GLY A 82 3.81 5.78 3.88
CA GLY A 82 3.11 4.64 3.28
C GLY A 82 2.13 5.07 2.18
N ILE A 83 1.79 4.15 1.27
CA ILE A 83 0.79 4.42 0.23
C ILE A 83 -0.57 4.60 0.90
N ARG A 84 -1.16 5.79 0.76
CA ARG A 84 -2.54 6.05 1.20
C ARG A 84 -3.53 5.97 0.04
N LYS A 85 -4.67 5.31 0.27
CA LYS A 85 -5.74 5.11 -0.71
C LYS A 85 -7.10 5.44 -0.08
N HIS A 86 -8.06 5.87 -0.90
CA HIS A 86 -9.43 6.14 -0.47
C HIS A 86 -10.42 5.81 -1.58
N GLY A 87 -11.49 5.08 -1.26
CA GLY A 87 -12.58 4.76 -2.16
C GLY A 87 -12.57 3.29 -2.57
N TRP A 88 -13.17 3.00 -3.72
CA TRP A 88 -13.25 1.66 -4.27
C TRP A 88 -12.81 1.63 -5.72
N LEU A 89 -12.32 0.47 -6.17
CA LEU A 89 -11.88 0.20 -7.53
C LEU A 89 -12.33 -1.19 -7.95
N ILE A 90 -13.06 -1.29 -9.06
CA ILE A 90 -13.41 -2.57 -9.70
C ILE A 90 -12.57 -2.74 -10.95
N LYS A 91 -12.02 -3.94 -11.15
CA LYS A 91 -11.32 -4.36 -12.36
C LYS A 91 -11.93 -5.67 -12.86
N ALA A 92 -12.03 -5.78 -14.17
CA ALA A 92 -12.40 -7.01 -14.86
C ALA A 92 -11.46 -7.20 -16.05
N GLY A 93 -11.02 -8.43 -16.28
CA GLY A 93 -10.12 -8.80 -17.36
C GLY A 93 -10.47 -10.17 -17.93
N ALA A 94 -10.13 -10.38 -19.20
CA ALA A 94 -10.16 -11.69 -19.83
C ALA A 94 -8.81 -11.92 -20.52
N GLY A 95 -8.28 -13.13 -20.40
CA GLY A 95 -7.00 -13.55 -20.98
C GLY A 95 -7.19 -14.71 -21.96
N TYR A 96 -6.29 -14.85 -22.92
CA TYR A 96 -6.20 -16.01 -23.81
C TYR A 96 -4.77 -16.11 -24.33
N ILE A 97 -4.18 -17.31 -24.33
CA ILE A 97 -2.86 -17.53 -24.93
C ILE A 97 -3.08 -18.04 -26.36
N ALA A 98 -2.65 -17.24 -27.34
CA ALA A 98 -2.97 -17.49 -28.75
C ALA A 98 -2.21 -18.66 -29.38
N SER A 99 -1.06 -19.05 -28.81
CA SER A 99 -0.26 -20.17 -29.30
C SER A 99 0.73 -20.62 -28.22
N ASN A 100 0.72 -21.91 -27.91
CA ASN A 100 1.76 -22.53 -27.11
C ASN A 100 2.90 -23.04 -27.98
N TYR A 101 4.12 -23.06 -27.44
CA TYR A 101 5.32 -23.55 -28.13
C TYR A 101 5.24 -25.05 -28.46
N ASP A 102 4.47 -25.81 -27.69
CA ASP A 102 4.21 -27.23 -27.88
C ASP A 102 3.01 -27.51 -28.82
N GLY A 103 2.34 -26.47 -29.32
CA GLY A 103 1.19 -26.58 -30.21
C GLY A 103 -0.13 -26.94 -29.54
N SER A 104 -0.19 -26.97 -28.20
CA SER A 104 -1.46 -27.15 -27.47
C SER A 104 -2.36 -25.92 -27.58
N GLU A 105 -3.68 -26.15 -27.52
CA GLU A 105 -4.65 -25.07 -27.31
C GLU A 105 -4.46 -24.51 -25.89
N SER A 106 -4.81 -23.24 -25.70
CA SER A 106 -4.77 -22.62 -24.39
C SER A 106 -6.15 -22.20 -23.95
N ASP A 107 -6.38 -22.28 -22.66
CA ASP A 107 -7.66 -21.97 -22.08
C ASP A 107 -7.78 -20.46 -21.77
N PRO A 108 -8.93 -19.84 -22.07
CA PRO A 108 -9.15 -18.44 -21.73
C PRO A 108 -9.27 -18.29 -20.21
N SER A 109 -8.92 -17.11 -19.69
CA SER A 109 -9.09 -16.75 -18.29
C SER A 109 -10.09 -15.62 -18.14
N LEU A 110 -10.76 -15.58 -16.98
CA LEU A 110 -11.57 -14.46 -16.53
C LEU A 110 -11.09 -14.03 -15.15
N ASP A 111 -10.87 -12.73 -14.98
CA ASP A 111 -10.36 -12.13 -13.75
C ASP A 111 -11.28 -10.99 -13.30
N LEU A 112 -11.63 -10.97 -12.03
CA LEU A 112 -12.37 -9.91 -11.36
C LEU A 112 -11.63 -9.49 -10.09
N ALA A 113 -11.49 -8.18 -9.87
CA ALA A 113 -10.92 -7.66 -8.63
C ALA A 113 -11.72 -6.47 -8.12
N PHE A 114 -11.95 -6.44 -6.82
CA PHE A 114 -12.56 -5.34 -6.09
C PHE A 114 -11.61 -4.90 -4.98
N GLU A 115 -11.21 -3.64 -4.99
CA GLU A 115 -10.42 -3.03 -3.92
C GLU A 115 -11.27 -1.99 -3.22
N TYR A 116 -11.27 -2.00 -1.89
CA TYR A 116 -11.83 -0.95 -1.06
C TYR A 116 -10.76 -0.44 -0.10
N ALA A 117 -10.63 0.88 0.01
CA ALA A 117 -9.66 1.51 0.89
C ALA A 117 -10.29 2.66 1.66
N VAL A 118 -10.08 2.69 2.97
CA VAL A 118 -10.54 3.78 3.83
C VAL A 118 -9.43 4.20 4.80
N PRO A 119 -8.93 5.45 4.69
CA PRO A 119 -8.07 6.03 5.71
C PRO A 119 -8.94 6.49 6.88
N MET A 120 -8.58 6.09 8.10
CA MET A 120 -9.25 6.51 9.33
C MET A 120 -8.33 7.49 10.07
N GLY A 121 -8.48 8.77 9.77
CA GLY A 121 -7.53 9.80 10.23
C GLY A 121 -6.18 9.71 9.52
N TYR A 122 -5.11 10.17 10.18
CA TYR A 122 -3.75 10.23 9.60
C TYR A 122 -2.83 9.09 10.03
N THR A 123 -3.28 8.22 10.93
CA THR A 123 -2.45 7.12 11.45
C THR A 123 -2.98 5.74 11.06
N LEU A 124 -4.28 5.59 10.84
CA LEU A 124 -4.88 4.28 10.53
C LEU A 124 -5.37 4.21 9.08
N GLN A 125 -5.18 3.06 8.43
CA GLN A 125 -5.73 2.76 7.11
C GLN A 125 -6.16 1.30 7.02
N PHE A 126 -7.38 1.09 6.50
CA PHE A 126 -7.88 -0.22 6.12
C PHE A 126 -7.92 -0.35 4.59
N ILE A 127 -7.47 -1.49 4.08
CA ILE A 127 -7.58 -1.86 2.66
C ILE A 127 -8.05 -3.31 2.58
N GLU A 128 -9.07 -3.55 1.77
CA GLU A 128 -9.52 -4.87 1.35
C GLU A 128 -9.30 -5.01 -0.16
N LEU A 129 -8.80 -6.18 -0.58
CA LEU A 129 -8.72 -6.60 -1.97
C LEU A 129 -9.36 -7.98 -2.09
N ALA A 130 -10.48 -8.06 -2.79
CA ALA A 130 -11.13 -9.31 -3.17
C ALA A 130 -10.85 -9.58 -4.65
N GLU A 131 -10.38 -10.78 -4.96
CA GLU A 131 -10.03 -11.23 -6.30
C GLU A 131 -10.71 -12.57 -6.58
N TYR A 132 -11.21 -12.71 -7.79
CA TYR A 132 -11.73 -13.95 -8.32
C TYR A 132 -11.12 -14.17 -9.70
N SER A 133 -10.62 -15.38 -9.94
CA SER A 133 -10.11 -15.76 -11.25
C SER A 133 -10.54 -17.18 -11.60
N THR A 134 -10.77 -17.44 -12.89
CA THR A 134 -11.04 -18.78 -13.39
C THR A 134 -10.36 -18.98 -14.73
N ILE A 135 -9.90 -20.19 -14.98
CA ILE A 135 -9.38 -20.64 -16.27
C ILE A 135 -10.46 -21.57 -16.85
N TRP A 136 -10.91 -21.27 -18.07
CA TRP A 136 -11.94 -22.00 -18.79
C TRP A 136 -11.31 -23.15 -19.56
N GLU A 137 -10.81 -24.12 -18.82
CA GLU A 137 -10.36 -25.43 -19.32
C GLU A 137 -11.53 -26.45 -19.26
N ASP A 138 -11.32 -27.67 -19.77
CA ASP A 138 -12.33 -28.74 -19.69
C ASP A 138 -12.76 -29.01 -18.24
N ASP A 139 -11.83 -28.88 -17.29
CA ASP A 139 -12.04 -28.97 -15.85
C ASP A 139 -11.81 -27.62 -15.15
N LEU A 140 -12.85 -26.81 -15.05
CA LEU A 140 -12.80 -25.46 -14.48
C LEU A 140 -12.13 -25.41 -13.09
N THR A 141 -11.10 -24.57 -12.96
CA THR A 141 -10.56 -24.20 -11.65
C THR A 141 -11.00 -22.79 -11.27
N HIS A 142 -11.64 -22.64 -10.11
CA HIS A 142 -11.97 -21.35 -9.52
C HIS A 142 -10.96 -20.97 -8.44
N ARG A 143 -10.46 -19.74 -8.48
CA ARG A 143 -9.64 -19.17 -7.42
C ARG A 143 -10.36 -17.96 -6.83
N ALA A 144 -10.47 -17.92 -5.51
CA ALA A 144 -10.93 -16.77 -4.77
C ALA A 144 -9.85 -16.34 -3.78
N ARG A 145 -9.54 -15.05 -3.74
CA ARG A 145 -8.60 -14.46 -2.79
C ARG A 145 -9.23 -13.26 -2.12
N ASN A 146 -9.09 -13.14 -0.80
CA ASN A 146 -9.45 -11.93 -0.07
C ASN A 146 -8.28 -11.54 0.81
N ARG A 147 -7.77 -10.33 0.63
CA ARG A 147 -6.67 -9.78 1.42
C ARG A 147 -7.15 -8.52 2.12
N MET A 148 -7.30 -8.61 3.43
CA MET A 148 -7.56 -7.47 4.30
C MET A 148 -6.26 -7.01 4.95
N SER A 149 -6.06 -5.70 5.02
CA SER A 149 -4.89 -5.08 5.63
C SER A 149 -5.31 -3.90 6.49
N LEU A 150 -4.79 -3.87 7.72
CA LEU A 150 -4.92 -2.77 8.65
C LEU A 150 -3.51 -2.26 8.99
N THR A 151 -3.22 -1.03 8.60
CA THR A 151 -1.95 -0.37 8.89
C THR A 151 -2.17 0.74 9.90
N TYR A 152 -1.38 0.75 10.97
CA TYR A 152 -1.36 1.79 11.98
C TYR A 152 0.05 2.39 12.13
N GLU A 153 0.16 3.68 11.88
CA GLU A 153 1.36 4.49 12.12
C GLU A 153 1.41 4.87 13.60
N LEU A 154 2.27 4.19 14.36
CA LEU A 154 2.47 4.41 15.79
C LEU A 154 3.28 5.69 16.04
N SER A 155 4.20 6.00 15.13
CA SER A 155 4.98 7.24 15.02
C SER A 155 5.57 7.32 13.62
N ASP A 156 6.17 8.46 13.25
CA ASP A 156 6.82 8.66 11.94
C ASP A 156 7.93 7.64 11.62
N ARG A 157 8.35 6.85 12.62
CA ARG A 157 9.36 5.79 12.49
C ARG A 157 8.82 4.38 12.69
N ILE A 158 7.57 4.20 13.09
CA ILE A 158 7.02 2.89 13.41
C ILE A 158 5.67 2.70 12.74
N ASP A 159 5.63 1.73 11.82
CA ASP A 159 4.39 1.20 11.26
C ASP A 159 4.10 -0.18 11.83
N TRP A 160 2.85 -0.41 12.18
CA TRP A 160 2.34 -1.73 12.52
C TRP A 160 1.27 -2.14 11.50
N GLU A 161 1.52 -3.24 10.80
CA GLU A 161 0.62 -3.75 9.77
C GLU A 161 0.15 -5.15 10.12
N ASN A 162 -1.16 -5.34 10.04
CA ASN A 162 -1.79 -6.65 10.16
C ASN A 162 -2.45 -6.97 8.83
N ILE A 163 -2.21 -8.17 8.31
CA ILE A 163 -2.77 -8.68 7.07
C ILE A 163 -3.44 -10.00 7.38
N TRP A 164 -4.69 -10.13 6.97
CA TRP A 164 -5.33 -11.42 6.84
C TRP A 164 -5.52 -11.72 5.35
N GLU A 165 -5.09 -12.90 4.92
CA GLU A 165 -5.23 -13.36 3.56
C GLU A 165 -5.93 -14.71 3.53
N PHE A 166 -7.09 -14.74 2.89
CA PHE A 166 -7.79 -15.95 2.49
C PHE A 166 -7.44 -16.26 1.04
N ASN A 167 -7.11 -17.52 0.75
CA ASN A 167 -6.94 -18.05 -0.59
C ASN A 167 -7.70 -19.39 -0.70
N GLY A 168 -8.62 -19.48 -1.64
CA GLY A 168 -9.32 -20.71 -1.99
C GLY A 168 -9.05 -21.10 -3.43
N LEU A 169 -8.77 -22.38 -3.65
CA LEU A 169 -8.74 -23.03 -4.95
C LEU A 169 -9.83 -24.11 -4.94
N PHE A 170 -10.76 -24.02 -5.89
CA PHE A 170 -11.94 -24.88 -6.02
C PHE A 170 -11.96 -25.47 -7.44
N PRO A 171 -11.29 -26.59 -7.66
CA PRO A 171 -11.34 -27.33 -8.93
C PRO A 171 -12.69 -28.02 -9.11
N THR A 172 -13.19 -28.12 -10.35
CA THR A 172 -14.40 -28.88 -10.66
C THR A 172 -14.13 -30.31 -11.11
N GLU A 173 -12.86 -30.66 -11.36
CA GLU A 173 -12.44 -32.01 -11.75
C GLU A 173 -12.83 -33.03 -10.67
N ASP A 174 -13.36 -34.18 -11.10
CA ASP A 174 -13.70 -35.27 -10.21
C ASP A 174 -12.45 -35.83 -9.48
N ASN A 175 -12.55 -35.97 -8.16
CA ASN A 175 -11.48 -36.42 -7.24
C ASN A 175 -10.36 -35.40 -6.98
N THR A 176 -10.46 -34.18 -7.51
CA THR A 176 -9.60 -33.08 -7.06
C THR A 176 -10.27 -32.37 -5.89
N LYS A 177 -9.47 -32.04 -4.86
CA LYS A 177 -9.98 -31.48 -3.60
C LYS A 177 -9.76 -29.97 -3.53
N ASP A 178 -10.64 -29.31 -2.80
CA ASP A 178 -10.51 -27.88 -2.50
C ASP A 178 -9.28 -27.63 -1.63
N LEU A 179 -8.57 -26.54 -1.92
CA LEU A 179 -7.47 -26.06 -1.08
C LEU A 179 -7.81 -24.69 -0.54
N ILE A 180 -7.97 -24.60 0.78
CA ILE A 180 -8.24 -23.36 1.50
C ILE A 180 -7.06 -23.03 2.39
N THR A 181 -6.46 -21.86 2.18
CA THR A 181 -5.40 -21.30 3.01
C THR A 181 -5.84 -20.00 3.66
N ASN A 182 -5.63 -19.90 4.97
CA ASN A 182 -5.77 -18.68 5.74
C ASN A 182 -4.40 -18.30 6.30
N GLU A 183 -3.96 -17.08 6.01
CA GLU A 183 -2.73 -16.51 6.57
C GLU A 183 -3.06 -15.27 7.38
N LEU A 184 -2.59 -15.21 8.63
CA LEU A 184 -2.58 -14.01 9.44
C LEU A 184 -1.13 -13.59 9.66
N SER A 185 -0.78 -12.40 9.19
CA SER A 185 0.54 -11.82 9.30
C SER A 185 0.49 -10.51 10.09
N SER A 186 1.38 -10.34 11.07
CA SER A 186 1.57 -9.11 11.83
C SER A 186 3.00 -8.64 11.70
N THR A 187 3.20 -7.41 11.20
CA THR A 187 4.51 -6.84 10.89
C THR A 187 4.72 -5.52 11.60
N PHE A 188 5.75 -5.44 12.41
CA PHE A 188 6.29 -4.19 12.95
C PHE A 188 7.46 -3.73 12.09
N ARG A 189 7.36 -2.51 11.55
CA ARG A 189 8.41 -1.88 10.75
C ARG A 189 8.96 -0.70 11.52
N TYR A 190 10.27 -0.69 11.73
CA TYR A 190 10.99 0.42 12.34
C TYR A 190 11.92 1.08 11.31
N TYR A 191 11.75 2.37 11.08
CA TYR A 191 12.55 3.18 10.18
C TYR A 191 13.71 3.82 10.94
N LEU A 192 14.94 3.37 10.67
CA LEU A 192 16.15 4.02 11.18
C LEU A 192 16.46 5.30 10.39
N SER A 193 16.15 5.27 9.09
CA SER A 193 16.14 6.41 8.18
C SER A 193 15.12 6.16 7.08
N ASN A 194 14.87 7.15 6.22
CA ASN A 194 14.11 6.98 4.99
C ASN A 194 14.66 5.86 4.06
N GLN A 195 15.90 5.42 4.27
CA GLN A 195 16.60 4.42 3.47
C GLN A 195 16.85 3.09 4.21
N ILE A 196 16.63 2.99 5.52
CA ILE A 196 16.93 1.76 6.26
C ILE A 196 15.75 1.43 7.16
N MET A 197 15.22 0.22 7.00
CA MET A 197 14.15 -0.30 7.85
C MET A 197 14.49 -1.67 8.40
N ALA A 198 14.06 -1.91 9.63
CA ALA A 198 14.06 -3.21 10.28
C ALA A 198 12.62 -3.68 10.42
N ASN A 199 12.34 -4.89 9.92
CA ASN A 199 11.02 -5.49 9.96
C ASN A 199 11.06 -6.73 10.84
N PHE A 200 10.07 -6.83 11.73
CA PHE A 200 9.74 -8.04 12.44
C PHE A 200 8.36 -8.49 12.01
N THR A 201 8.27 -9.70 11.46
CA THR A 201 7.00 -10.29 11.01
C THR A 201 6.77 -11.61 11.70
N VAL A 202 5.55 -11.79 12.20
CA VAL A 202 5.01 -13.08 12.63
C VAL A 202 3.90 -13.46 11.67
N THR A 203 3.95 -14.68 11.15
CA THR A 203 2.96 -15.23 10.25
C THR A 203 2.42 -16.53 10.82
N LEU A 204 1.10 -16.65 10.88
CA LEU A 204 0.37 -17.88 11.17
C LEU A 204 -0.34 -18.31 9.89
N THR A 205 -0.07 -19.52 9.42
CA THR A 205 -0.72 -20.08 8.23
C THR A 205 -1.49 -21.33 8.63
N HIS A 206 -2.72 -21.43 8.17
CA HIS A 206 -3.57 -22.60 8.29
C HIS A 206 -4.04 -23.03 6.90
N ALA A 207 -3.77 -24.29 6.54
CA ALA A 207 -4.20 -24.87 5.28
C ALA A 207 -5.06 -26.11 5.51
N GLU A 208 -6.14 -26.22 4.74
CA GLU A 208 -7.07 -27.34 4.70
C GLU A 208 -7.26 -27.78 3.25
N ASP A 209 -7.14 -29.08 2.99
CA ASP A 209 -7.09 -29.67 1.65
C ASP A 209 -8.15 -30.76 1.40
N ASP A 210 -9.14 -30.92 2.29
CA ASP A 210 -10.25 -31.91 2.22
C ASP A 210 -9.82 -33.36 1.85
N ILE A 211 -8.56 -33.70 2.13
CA ILE A 211 -8.01 -35.06 1.99
C ILE A 211 -8.17 -35.77 3.34
N ASP A 212 -8.98 -36.83 3.35
CA ASP A 212 -9.12 -37.72 4.52
C ASP A 212 -7.74 -38.26 4.94
N ASP A 213 -7.46 -38.26 6.24
CA ASP A 213 -6.19 -38.68 6.87
C ASP A 213 -4.96 -37.77 6.62
N ASN A 214 -5.09 -36.58 6.03
CA ASN A 214 -4.03 -35.57 6.07
C ASN A 214 -4.19 -34.64 7.28
N SER A 215 -3.09 -34.34 7.98
CA SER A 215 -3.15 -33.47 9.15
C SER A 215 -3.42 -32.03 8.73
N LYS A 216 -4.50 -31.43 9.22
CA LYS A 216 -4.67 -29.97 9.24
C LYS A 216 -3.38 -29.33 9.75
N SER A 217 -2.72 -28.55 8.90
CA SER A 217 -1.44 -27.95 9.25
C SER A 217 -1.64 -26.54 9.78
N VAL A 218 -0.95 -26.24 10.88
CA VAL A 218 -0.77 -24.88 11.38
C VAL A 218 0.71 -24.65 11.43
N GLU A 219 1.18 -23.66 10.67
CA GLU A 219 2.58 -23.25 10.65
C GLU A 219 2.71 -21.85 11.25
N TRP A 220 3.75 -21.64 12.07
CA TRP A 220 4.15 -20.32 12.54
C TRP A 220 5.56 -20.02 12.06
N THR A 221 5.74 -18.86 11.45
CA THR A 221 7.05 -18.36 11.04
C THR A 221 7.30 -16.99 11.65
N GLY A 222 8.46 -16.84 12.29
CA GLY A 222 9.00 -15.54 12.71
C GLY A 222 10.13 -15.13 11.78
N ARG A 223 10.07 -13.93 11.22
CA ARG A 223 11.10 -13.40 10.32
C ARG A 223 11.57 -12.02 10.76
N TRP A 224 12.89 -11.88 10.89
CA TRP A 224 13.57 -10.60 11.02
C TRP A 224 14.26 -10.26 9.71
N ARG A 225 14.09 -9.03 9.24
CA ARG A 225 14.77 -8.56 8.02
C ARG A 225 15.18 -7.11 8.15
N VAL A 226 16.44 -6.83 7.85
CA VAL A 226 16.93 -5.46 7.61
C VAL A 226 16.98 -5.24 6.11
N GLN A 227 16.37 -4.16 5.65
CA GLN A 227 16.35 -3.80 4.23
C GLN A 227 16.81 -2.37 4.05
N THR A 228 17.63 -2.15 3.03
CA THR A 228 17.87 -0.83 2.47
C THR A 228 16.76 -0.52 1.47
N GLY A 229 16.08 0.61 1.65
CA GLY A 229 15.18 1.16 0.65
C GLY A 229 15.98 1.65 -0.56
N LEU A 230 15.41 1.51 -1.76
CA LEU A 230 15.93 2.21 -2.92
C LEU A 230 15.86 3.73 -2.66
N PRO A 231 16.92 4.51 -2.93
CA PRO A 231 16.82 5.96 -2.90
C PRO A 231 15.79 6.42 -3.94
N ARG A 232 14.93 7.38 -3.57
CA ARG A 232 14.01 8.07 -4.49
C ARG A 232 14.73 9.01 -5.45
#